data_AF-A0A954WPR4-F1
#
_entry.id   AF-A0A954WPR4-F1
#
_cell.length_a   1.000
_cell.length_b   1.000
_cell.length_c   1.000
_cell.angle_alpha   90.00
_cell.angle_beta   90.00
_cell.angle_gamma   90.00
#
_symmetry.space_group_name_H-M   'P 1'
#
loop_
_entity.id
_entity.type
_entity.pdbx_description
1 polymer ?
#
loop_
_entity_poly.entity_id
_entity_poly.type
_entity_poly.pdbx_seq_one_letter_code
_entity_poly.pdbx_strand_id
1 'polypeptide(L)'
;FVRPETRPFTVLGRPVGARKHKQGIPVGGDRVASYRIPRSMLTGCGPYCVTVQLVAGMIPVNLIHEISPVGFDYFLSAREVADAIVEGHLVLHERALKIHVD
;
A
#
# COMPACT_ATOMS: atom_id res chain seq x y z
N PHE A 1 -19.12 1.93 -23.26
CA PHE A 1 -18.28 1.57 -24.42
C PHE A 1 -16.83 1.89 -24.06
N VAL A 2 -15.99 0.86 -23.86
CA VAL A 2 -14.55 1.05 -23.65
C VAL A 2 -13.89 1.04 -25.03
N ARG A 3 -13.25 2.16 -25.41
CA ARG A 3 -12.56 2.24 -26.70
C ARG A 3 -11.27 1.43 -26.61
N PRO A 4 -11.00 0.52 -27.56
CA PRO A 4 -9.70 -0.16 -27.64
C PRO A 4 -8.56 0.85 -27.80
N GLU A 5 -7.42 0.55 -27.20
CA GLU A 5 -6.23 1.39 -27.33
C GLU A 5 -5.81 1.49 -28.80
N THR A 6 -5.42 2.69 -29.21
CA THR A 6 -5.06 2.97 -30.62
C THR A 6 -3.66 2.47 -31.01
N ARG A 7 -2.88 1.98 -30.05
CA ARG A 7 -1.50 1.50 -30.23
C ARG A 7 -1.22 0.30 -29.33
N PRO A 8 -0.35 -0.64 -29.75
CA PRO A 8 0.05 -1.75 -28.89
C PRO A 8 0.82 -1.23 -27.67
N PHE A 9 0.41 -1.68 -26.49
CA PHE A 9 1.04 -1.36 -25.20
C PHE A 9 1.56 -2.61 -24.48
N THR A 10 1.58 -3.76 -25.16
CA THR A 10 2.10 -5.05 -24.66
C THR A 10 3.53 -4.94 -24.18
N VAL A 11 4.39 -4.18 -24.87
CA VAL A 11 5.78 -3.92 -24.47
C VAL A 11 5.88 -3.18 -23.13
N LEU A 12 4.86 -2.40 -22.77
CA LEU A 12 4.84 -1.64 -21.52
C LEU A 12 4.35 -2.47 -20.32
N GLY A 13 3.66 -3.60 -20.57
CA GLY A 13 3.06 -4.43 -19.52
C GLY A 13 2.04 -3.69 -18.63
N ARG A 14 1.46 -2.58 -19.11
CA ARG A 14 0.53 -1.72 -18.37
C ARG A 14 -0.36 -0.90 -19.32
N PRO A 15 -1.56 -0.45 -18.90
CA PRO A 15 -2.40 0.46 -19.68
C PRO A 15 -1.71 1.78 -20.05
N VAL A 16 -2.13 2.39 -21.16
CA VAL A 16 -1.60 3.68 -21.63
C VAL A 16 -2.03 4.78 -20.65
N GLY A 17 -1.08 5.29 -19.87
CA GLY A 17 -1.31 6.35 -18.88
C GLY A 17 -1.04 5.93 -17.43
N ALA A 18 -1.21 4.65 -17.10
CA ALA A 18 -0.95 4.14 -15.75
C ALA A 18 0.56 4.08 -15.47
N ARG A 19 1.12 4.99 -14.66
CA ARG A 19 2.56 4.98 -14.30
C ARG A 19 2.78 4.29 -12.96
N LYS A 20 3.53 3.19 -12.95
CA LYS A 20 4.03 2.58 -11.70
C LYS A 20 5.38 3.21 -11.35
N HIS A 21 5.40 4.14 -10.40
CA HIS A 21 6.66 4.57 -9.79
C HIS A 21 7.05 3.54 -8.73
N LYS A 22 8.16 2.83 -8.96
CA LYS A 22 8.69 1.87 -7.98
C LYS A 22 9.09 2.63 -6.71
N GLN A 23 8.28 2.49 -5.66
CA GLN A 23 8.59 2.99 -4.33
C GLN A 23 8.94 1.79 -3.46
N GLY A 24 10.22 1.50 -3.32
CA GLY A 24 10.72 0.37 -2.53
C GLY A 24 12.12 0.64 -2.01
N ILE A 25 12.60 -0.27 -1.19
CA ILE A 25 13.99 -0.24 -0.71
C ILE A 25 14.86 -0.88 -1.80
N PRO A 26 15.91 -0.19 -2.31
CA PRO A 26 16.80 -0.78 -3.30
C PRO A 26 17.61 -1.93 -2.68
N VAL A 27 18.19 -2.77 -3.52
CA VAL A 27 19.02 -3.90 -3.05
C VAL A 27 20.19 -3.36 -2.23
N GLY A 28 20.34 -3.85 -0.99
CA GLY A 28 21.37 -3.40 -0.05
C GLY A 28 21.19 -1.97 0.46
N GLY A 29 20.04 -1.33 0.20
CA GLY A 29 19.73 -0.01 0.73
C GLY A 29 18.94 -0.07 2.03
N ASP A 30 18.94 1.05 2.74
CA ASP A 30 18.18 1.26 3.96
C ASP A 30 17.15 2.38 3.78
N ARG A 31 16.02 2.27 4.48
CA ARG A 31 15.01 3.33 4.54
C ARG A 31 14.57 3.55 5.98
N VAL A 32 14.81 4.76 6.47
CA VAL A 32 14.42 5.19 7.82
C VAL A 32 13.23 6.14 7.70
N ALA A 33 12.18 5.87 8.47
CA ALA A 33 10.99 6.72 8.54
C ALA A 33 10.93 7.40 9.92
N SER A 34 10.68 8.70 9.93
CA SER A 34 10.50 9.50 11.15
C SER A 34 9.01 9.76 11.37
N TYR A 35 8.51 9.38 12.53
CA TYR A 35 7.11 9.58 12.91
C TYR A 35 7.03 10.59 14.05
N ARG A 36 6.01 11.47 13.99
CA ARG A 36 5.73 12.44 15.04
C ARG A 36 4.25 12.42 15.36
N ILE A 37 3.92 12.16 16.62
CA ILE A 37 2.57 12.25 17.13
C ILE A 37 2.45 13.57 17.91
N PRO A 38 1.54 14.48 17.55
CA PRO A 38 1.36 15.73 18.30
C PRO A 38 0.74 15.45 19.66
N ARG A 39 1.11 16.25 20.68
CA ARG A 39 0.62 16.11 22.06
C ARG A 39 -0.90 16.18 22.17
N SER A 40 -1.57 16.89 21.27
CA SER A 40 -3.03 16.98 21.22
C SER A 40 -3.73 15.66 20.83
N MET A 41 -3.02 14.71 20.23
CA MET A 41 -3.54 13.36 19.94
C MET A 41 -3.29 12.37 21.08
N LEU A 42 -2.57 12.79 22.12
CA LEU A 42 -2.31 11.97 23.30
C LEU A 42 -3.47 12.10 24.28
N THR A 43 -3.85 10.99 24.92
CA THR A 43 -4.94 10.95 25.90
C THR A 43 -4.48 11.37 27.31
N GLY A 44 -3.21 11.71 27.48
CA GLY A 44 -2.61 12.18 28.73
C GLY A 44 -1.18 11.68 28.93
N CYS A 45 -0.73 11.70 30.17
CA CYS A 45 0.51 11.04 30.59
C CYS A 45 0.25 9.53 30.67
N GLY A 46 1.18 8.72 30.19
CA GLY A 46 1.00 7.27 30.29
C GLY A 46 2.01 6.47 29.49
N PRO A 47 1.94 5.13 29.62
CA PRO A 47 2.62 4.25 28.69
C PRO A 47 1.84 4.16 27.37
N TYR A 48 2.48 4.57 26.28
CA TYR A 48 2.02 4.35 24.91
C TYR A 48 2.68 3.10 24.35
N CYS A 49 1.88 2.22 23.74
CA CYS A 49 2.39 1.08 22.97
C CYS A 49 2.56 1.50 21.51
N VAL A 50 3.75 1.27 20.96
CA VAL A 50 4.05 1.47 19.55
C VAL A 50 4.37 0.12 18.93
N THR A 51 3.62 -0.26 17.89
CA THR A 51 3.89 -1.44 17.07
C THR A 51 4.30 -0.99 15.69
N VAL A 52 5.47 -1.44 15.23
CA VAL A 52 6.00 -1.15 13.90
C VAL A 52 6.12 -2.46 13.14
N GLN A 53 5.43 -2.54 12.00
CA GLN A 53 5.38 -3.72 11.15
C GLN A 53 5.97 -3.42 9.76
N LEU A 54 6.78 -4.35 9.25
CA LEU A 54 7.16 -4.40 7.85
C LEU A 54 6.16 -5.30 7.11
N VAL A 55 5.32 -4.69 6.29
CA VAL A 55 4.23 -5.38 5.58
C VAL A 55 4.58 -5.51 4.10
N ALA A 56 4.43 -6.72 3.55
CA ALA A 56 4.58 -7.01 2.13
C ALA A 56 3.23 -7.34 1.49
N GLY A 57 3.02 -6.84 0.27
CA GLY A 57 1.82 -7.07 -0.53
C GLY A 57 2.16 -7.17 -2.01
N MET A 58 1.31 -7.89 -2.76
CA MET A 58 1.53 -8.14 -4.19
C MET A 58 1.46 -6.86 -5.04
N ILE A 59 0.56 -5.94 -4.70
CA ILE A 59 0.34 -4.68 -5.41
C ILE A 59 -0.14 -3.59 -4.44
N PRO A 60 0.30 -2.33 -4.61
CA PRO A 60 -0.27 -1.21 -3.88
C PRO A 60 -1.78 -1.07 -4.14
N VAL A 61 -2.58 -0.98 -3.08
CA VAL A 61 -4.05 -0.91 -3.15
C VAL A 61 -4.54 0.27 -3.98
N ASN A 62 -3.84 1.41 -3.96
CA ASN A 62 -4.19 2.57 -4.76
C ASN A 62 -4.12 2.32 -6.28
N LEU A 63 -3.35 1.33 -6.73
CA LEU A 63 -3.27 0.98 -8.16
C LEU A 63 -4.46 0.14 -8.64
N ILE A 64 -5.29 -0.40 -7.73
CA ILE A 64 -6.50 -1.15 -8.08
C ILE A 64 -7.51 -0.21 -8.73
N HIS A 65 -7.65 1.02 -8.20
CA HIS A 65 -8.49 2.05 -8.78
C HIS A 65 -8.06 2.39 -10.22
N GLU A 66 -6.76 2.53 -10.48
CA GLU A 66 -6.23 2.86 -11.81
C GLU A 66 -6.58 1.82 -12.88
N ILE A 67 -6.70 0.55 -12.52
CA ILE A 67 -7.06 -0.54 -13.45
C ILE A 67 -8.55 -0.90 -13.40
N SER A 68 -9.32 -0.35 -12.45
CA SER A 68 -10.76 -0.65 -12.34
C SER A 68 -11.62 -0.30 -13.57
N PRO A 69 -11.30 0.69 -14.44
CA PRO A 69 -12.15 1.00 -15.61
C PRO A 69 -12.26 -0.12 -16.64
N VAL A 70 -11.30 -1.05 -16.70
CA VAL A 70 -11.39 -2.22 -17.59
C VAL A 70 -12.24 -3.35 -17.01
N GLY A 71 -12.57 -3.26 -15.71
CA GLY A 71 -13.26 -4.31 -14.96
C GLY A 71 -12.30 -5.37 -14.43
N PHE A 72 -12.82 -6.20 -13.53
CA PHE A 72 -12.14 -7.39 -13.02
C PHE A 72 -12.92 -8.64 -13.44
N ASP A 73 -12.20 -9.75 -13.60
CA ASP A 73 -12.81 -11.03 -13.89
C ASP A 73 -13.70 -11.50 -12.72
N TYR A 74 -14.56 -12.48 -12.99
CA TYR A 74 -15.43 -13.11 -12.00
C TYR A 74 -16.43 -12.16 -11.31
N PHE A 75 -16.82 -11.08 -11.98
CA PHE A 75 -17.75 -10.06 -11.46
C PHE A 75 -17.30 -9.40 -10.16
N LEU A 76 -16.01 -9.46 -9.85
CA LEU A 76 -15.46 -8.81 -8.67
C LEU A 76 -15.50 -7.29 -8.85
N SER A 77 -15.96 -6.60 -7.81
CA SER A 77 -15.83 -5.16 -7.71
C SER A 77 -14.41 -4.75 -7.36
N ALA A 78 -14.03 -3.52 -7.71
CA ALA A 78 -12.73 -2.95 -7.31
C ALA A 78 -12.52 -2.98 -5.79
N ARG A 79 -13.61 -2.90 -5.02
CA ARG A 79 -13.59 -2.99 -3.56
C ARG A 79 -13.25 -4.39 -3.09
N GLU A 80 -13.93 -5.42 -3.59
CA GLU A 80 -13.65 -6.81 -3.21
C GLU A 80 -12.21 -7.20 -3.53
N VAL A 81 -11.69 -6.76 -4.68
CA VAL A 81 -10.28 -6.95 -5.06
C VAL A 81 -9.34 -6.22 -4.08
N ALA A 82 -9.67 -4.99 -3.68
CA ALA A 82 -8.89 -4.24 -2.71
C ALA A 82 -8.87 -4.90 -1.34
N ASP A 83 -10.02 -5.35 -0.85
CA ASP A 83 -10.15 -6.01 0.44
C ASP A 83 -9.34 -7.33 0.44
N ALA A 84 -9.47 -8.17 -0.60
CA ALA A 84 -8.71 -9.41 -0.72
C ALA A 84 -7.18 -9.20 -0.79
N ILE A 85 -6.72 -8.13 -1.47
CA ILE A 85 -5.29 -7.79 -1.50
C ILE A 85 -4.82 -7.30 -0.13
N VAL A 86 -5.66 -6.56 0.60
CA VAL A 86 -5.35 -6.12 1.95
C VAL A 86 -5.23 -7.31 2.90
N GLU A 87 -6.16 -8.26 2.82
CA GLU A 87 -6.14 -9.51 3.59
C GLU A 87 -4.93 -10.38 3.26
N GLY A 88 -4.48 -10.38 1.99
CA GLY A 88 -3.29 -11.08 1.54
C GLY A 88 -1.96 -10.45 1.96
N HIS A 89 -1.97 -9.32 2.68
CA HIS A 89 -0.73 -8.73 3.19
C HIS A 89 -0.05 -9.64 4.22
N LEU A 90 1.27 -9.73 4.11
CA LEU A 90 2.10 -10.50 5.02
C LEU A 90 2.90 -9.55 5.91
N VAL A 91 2.78 -9.71 7.23
CA VAL A 91 3.69 -9.05 8.18
C VAL A 91 4.99 -9.85 8.20
N LEU A 92 6.03 -9.31 7.58
CA LEU A 92 7.34 -9.96 7.49
C LEU A 92 8.19 -9.76 8.75
N HIS A 93 8.00 -8.63 9.42
CA HIS A 93 8.72 -8.29 10.64
C HIS A 93 7.88 -7.39 11.53
N GLU A 94 7.95 -7.57 12.85
CA GLU A 94 7.27 -6.73 13.83
C GLU A 94 8.21 -6.34 14.97
N ARG A 95 8.07 -5.11 15.48
CA ARG A 95 8.68 -4.66 16.73
C ARG A 95 7.63 -3.92 17.56
N ALA A 96 7.58 -4.21 18.85
CA ALA A 96 6.73 -3.52 19.81
C ALA A 96 7.59 -2.79 20.86
N LEU A 97 7.15 -1.59 21.27
CA LEU A 97 7.79 -0.77 22.28
C LEU A 97 6.74 -0.13 23.20
N LYS A 98 7.06 0.01 24.48
CA LYS A 98 6.29 0.83 25.43
C LYS A 98 7.08 2.11 25.75
N ILE A 99 6.44 3.26 25.57
CA ILE A 99 7.03 4.59 25.78
C ILE A 99 6.25 5.28 26.90
N HIS A 100 6.93 5.74 27.94
CA HIS A 100 6.31 6.56 28.97
C HIS A 100 6.49 8.02 28.60
N VAL A 101 5.38 8.76 28.56
CA VAL A 101 5.38 10.20 28.29
C VAL A 101 4.89 10.91 29.55
N ASP A 102 5.75 11.78 30.09
CA ASP A 102 5.50 12.61 31.27
C ASP A 102 4.76 13.91 30.93
#